data_AF-A0A3M6K661-F1
#
_entry.id   AF-A0A3M6K661-F1
#
_cell.length_a   1.000
_cell.length_b   1.000
_cell.length_c   1.000
_cell.angle_alpha   90.00
_cell.angle_beta   90.00
_cell.angle_gamma   90.00
#
_symmetry.space_group_name_H-M   'P 1'
#
loop_
_entity.id
_entity.type
_entity.pdbx_description
1 polymer ?
#
loop_
_entity_poly.entity_id
_entity_poly.type
_entity_poly.pdbx_seq_one_letter_code
_entity_poly.pdbx_strand_id
1 'polypeptide(L)'
;MSKNTESFDTYNTCADEIKNKILKEGIWLPYTNRIKNLLLCQDKLWELYNVESNLESKRKIVEDLVNLQPIIADWYNSSKKIIEFETNTGVCQ
;
A
#
# COMPACT_ATOMS: atom_id res chain seq x y z
N MET A 1 36.96 11.63 29.43
CA MET A 1 36.32 10.34 29.11
C MET A 1 34.81 10.55 29.12
N SER A 2 34.25 10.95 27.98
CA SER A 2 32.80 11.04 27.80
C SER A 2 32.30 9.65 27.40
N LYS A 3 31.46 9.04 28.24
CA LYS A 3 30.83 7.76 27.92
C LYS A 3 29.69 8.04 26.94
N ASN A 4 29.94 7.79 25.66
CA ASN A 4 28.88 7.58 24.68
C ASN A 4 28.24 6.22 25.00
N THR A 5 27.16 6.27 25.77
CA THR A 5 26.18 5.18 25.83
C THR A 5 25.02 5.63 24.95
N GLU A 6 25.16 5.42 23.64
CA GLU A 6 24.00 5.30 22.76
C GLU A 6 23.27 4.04 23.21
N SER A 7 22.35 4.23 24.16
CA SER A 7 21.45 3.19 24.62
C SER A 7 20.58 2.79 23.42
N PHE A 8 20.71 1.53 23.02
CA PHE A 8 19.79 0.81 22.15
C PHE A 8 18.43 0.69 22.87
N ASP A 9 17.75 1.81 23.14
CA ASP A 9 16.41 1.86 23.75
C ASP A 9 15.30 1.55 22.72
N THR A 10 15.55 0.58 21.83
CA THR A 10 14.53 0.04 20.91
C THR A 10 13.70 -1.08 21.55
N TYR A 11 13.93 -1.40 22.83
CA TYR A 11 13.32 -2.56 23.49
C TYR A 11 12.18 -2.26 24.46
N ASN A 12 11.65 -1.04 24.51
CA ASN A 12 10.53 -0.72 25.41
C ASN A 12 9.45 0.18 24.80
N THR A 13 9.26 0.12 23.49
CA THR A 13 8.04 0.66 22.89
C THR A 13 6.95 -0.38 23.16
N CYS A 14 6.07 -0.11 24.11
CA CYS A 14 4.95 -0.98 24.46
C CYS A 14 4.23 -1.40 23.17
N ALA A 15 3.82 -2.66 23.06
CA ALA A 15 3.07 -3.15 21.90
C ALA A 15 1.87 -2.24 21.57
N ASP A 16 1.27 -1.62 22.59
CA ASP A 16 0.21 -0.64 22.46
C ASP A 16 0.64 0.70 21.85
N GLU A 17 1.87 1.16 22.06
CA GLU A 17 2.40 2.36 21.41
C GLU A 17 2.72 2.10 19.94
N ILE A 18 3.26 0.93 19.61
CA ILE A 18 3.47 0.49 18.23
C ILE A 18 2.12 0.36 17.52
N LYS A 19 1.15 -0.31 18.15
CA LYS A 19 -0.23 -0.45 17.66
C LYS A 19 -0.91 0.90 17.49
N ASN A 20 -0.81 1.81 18.47
CA ASN A 20 -1.38 3.15 18.37
C ASN A 20 -0.68 3.97 17.29
N LYS A 21 0.63 3.85 17.09
CA LYS A 21 1.31 4.46 15.94
C LYS A 21 0.84 3.87 14.63
N ILE A 22 0.66 2.55 14.52
CA ILE A 22 0.17 1.89 13.31
C ILE A 22 -1.28 2.31 13.00
N LEU A 23 -2.13 2.47 14.01
CA LEU A 23 -3.51 2.95 13.89
C LEU A 23 -3.59 4.46 13.60
N LYS A 24 -2.70 5.26 14.18
CA LYS A 24 -2.71 6.74 14.13
C LYS A 24 -1.92 7.32 12.95
N GLU A 25 -0.76 6.76 12.66
CA GLU A 25 0.06 7.08 11.47
C GLU A 25 -0.35 6.25 10.27
N GLY A 26 -1.11 5.17 10.50
CA GLY A 26 -1.82 4.41 9.49
C GLY A 26 -0.84 3.70 8.57
N ILE A 27 -0.42 2.46 8.87
CA ILE A 27 0.05 1.57 7.79
C ILE A 27 -1.03 1.54 6.67
N TRP A 28 -2.30 1.67 7.07
CA TRP A 28 -3.44 1.82 6.19
C TRP A 28 -3.38 3.03 5.23
N LEU A 29 -2.89 4.19 5.64
CA LEU A 29 -2.98 5.41 4.83
C LEU A 29 -2.05 5.37 3.59
N PRO A 30 -0.77 4.99 3.69
CA PRO A 30 0.08 4.73 2.54
C PRO A 30 -0.45 3.60 1.65
N TYR A 31 -1.00 2.52 2.22
CA TYR A 31 -1.54 1.40 1.43
C TYR A 31 -2.78 1.81 0.63
N THR A 32 -3.73 2.50 1.27
CA THR A 32 -4.92 3.03 0.58
C THR A 32 -4.56 4.11 -0.43
N ASN A 33 -3.61 4.99 -0.13
CA ASN A 33 -3.11 5.97 -1.10
C ASN A 33 -2.41 5.29 -2.28
N ARG A 34 -1.68 4.20 -2.05
CA ARG A 34 -1.04 3.42 -3.12
C ARG A 34 -2.09 2.79 -4.03
N ILE A 35 -3.12 2.16 -3.47
CA ILE A 35 -4.25 1.61 -4.26
C ILE A 35 -4.95 2.73 -5.04
N LYS A 36 -5.26 3.86 -4.41
CA LYS A 36 -5.86 5.02 -5.09
C LYS A 36 -5.00 5.51 -6.26
N ASN A 37 -3.70 5.62 -6.07
CA ASN A 37 -2.78 6.04 -7.13
C ASN A 37 -2.70 5.02 -8.27
N LEU A 38 -2.76 3.72 -7.97
CA LEU A 38 -2.80 2.67 -8.99
C LEU A 38 -4.11 2.72 -9.79
N LEU A 39 -5.25 2.93 -9.12
CA LEU A 39 -6.55 3.12 -9.79
C LEU A 39 -6.55 4.36 -10.68
N LEU A 40 -6.01 5.48 -10.20
CA LEU A 40 -5.85 6.70 -11.02
C LEU A 40 -4.93 6.46 -12.23
N CYS A 41 -3.90 5.63 -12.08
CA CYS A 41 -3.04 5.25 -13.19
C CYS A 41 -3.81 4.43 -14.23
N GLN A 42 -4.64 3.48 -13.78
CA GLN A 42 -5.53 2.70 -14.64
C GLN A 42 -6.50 3.59 -15.42
N ASP A 43 -7.12 4.57 -14.75
CA ASP A 43 -8.06 5.50 -15.38
C ASP A 43 -7.36 6.32 -16.48
N LYS A 44 -6.16 6.84 -16.20
CA LYS A 44 -5.36 7.57 -17.20
C LYS A 44 -4.95 6.70 -18.38
N LEU A 45 -4.62 5.44 -18.16
CA LEU A 45 -4.31 4.51 -19.25
C LEU A 45 -5.55 4.25 -20.12
N TRP A 46 -6.74 4.16 -19.53
CA TRP A 46 -7.99 4.08 -20.28
C TRP A 46 -8.28 5.34 -21.08
N GLU A 47 -8.07 6.52 -20.50
CA GLU A 47 -8.17 7.79 -21.23
C GLU A 47 -7.23 7.81 -22.44
N LEU A 48 -5.97 7.42 -22.25
CA LEU A 48 -4.98 7.32 -23.34
C LEU A 48 -5.43 6.32 -24.42
N TYR A 49 -5.94 5.15 -24.03
CA TYR A 49 -6.45 4.15 -24.96
C TYR A 49 -7.60 4.68 -25.84
N ASN A 50 -8.49 5.49 -25.25
CA ASN A 50 -9.66 6.03 -25.93
C ASN A 50 -9.30 7.12 -26.95
N VAL A 51 -8.27 7.93 -26.68
CA VAL A 51 -7.82 9.00 -27.58
C VAL A 51 -6.78 8.54 -28.60
N GLU A 52 -6.08 7.43 -28.34
CA GLU A 52 -5.11 6.88 -29.28
C GLU A 52 -5.81 6.38 -30.56
N SER A 53 -5.15 6.54 -31.70
CA SER A 53 -5.63 6.10 -33.02
C SER A 53 -4.76 5.00 -33.60
N ASN A 54 -3.48 4.93 -33.20
CA ASN A 54 -2.54 3.93 -33.64
C ASN A 54 -2.78 2.59 -32.92
N LEU A 55 -3.02 1.52 -33.69
CA LEU A 55 -3.31 0.19 -33.14
C LEU A 55 -2.15 -0.44 -32.36
N GLU A 56 -0.91 -0.17 -32.76
CA GLU A 56 0.27 -0.67 -32.06
C GLU A 56 0.44 0.03 -30.71
N SER A 57 0.23 1.35 -30.67
CA SER A 57 0.19 2.12 -29.41
C SER A 57 -0.95 1.64 -28.50
N LYS A 58 -2.15 1.39 -29.06
CA LYS A 58 -3.26 0.82 -28.29
C LYS A 58 -2.93 -0.53 -27.68
N ARG A 59 -2.24 -1.41 -28.42
CA ARG A 59 -1.81 -2.71 -27.89
C ARG A 59 -0.92 -2.52 -26.66
N LYS A 60 0.08 -1.64 -26.75
CA LYS A 60 0.99 -1.35 -25.62
C LYS A 60 0.24 -0.80 -24.40
N ILE A 61 -0.71 0.11 -24.60
CA ILE A 61 -1.54 0.64 -23.50
C ILE A 61 -2.36 -0.49 -22.84
N VAL A 62 -2.90 -1.42 -23.63
CA VAL A 62 -3.61 -2.59 -23.10
C VAL A 62 -2.67 -3.54 -22.35
N GLU A 63 -1.46 -3.76 -22.86
CA GLU A 63 -0.44 -4.55 -22.15
C GLU A 63 -0.11 -3.91 -20.79
N ASP A 64 0.08 -2.59 -20.73
CA ASP A 64 0.31 -1.86 -19.49
C ASP A 64 -0.89 -1.97 -18.53
N LEU A 65 -2.13 -1.87 -19.03
CA LEU A 65 -3.35 -2.08 -18.25
C LEU A 65 -3.42 -3.48 -17.65
N VAL A 66 -3.13 -4.52 -18.45
CA VAL A 66 -3.13 -5.92 -18.01
C VAL A 66 -2.05 -6.16 -16.96
N ASN A 67 -0.86 -5.60 -17.14
CA ASN A 67 0.25 -5.70 -16.19
C ASN A 67 -0.05 -4.99 -14.86
N LEU A 68 -0.90 -3.96 -14.86
CA LEU A 68 -1.29 -3.22 -13.66
C LEU A 68 -2.32 -3.98 -12.80
N GLN A 69 -3.19 -4.79 -13.40
CA GLN A 69 -4.23 -5.55 -12.69
C GLN A 69 -3.70 -6.44 -11.54
N PRO A 70 -2.69 -7.31 -11.75
CA PRO A 70 -2.19 -8.18 -10.67
C PRO A 70 -1.60 -7.36 -9.52
N ILE A 71 -0.95 -6.23 -9.82
CA ILE A 71 -0.41 -5.33 -8.78
C ILE A 71 -1.55 -4.79 -7.92
N ILE A 72 -2.62 -4.27 -8.54
CA ILE A 72 -3.79 -3.77 -7.80
C ILE A 72 -4.39 -4.88 -6.93
N ALA A 73 -4.57 -6.08 -7.49
CA ALA A 73 -5.12 -7.22 -6.76
C ALA A 73 -4.26 -7.62 -5.56
N ASP A 74 -2.93 -7.65 -5.71
CA ASP A 74 -1.99 -7.96 -4.63
C ASP A 74 -2.05 -6.94 -3.50
N TRP A 75 -2.18 -5.65 -3.83
CA TRP A 75 -2.36 -4.61 -2.81
C TRP A 75 -3.69 -4.77 -2.07
N TYR A 76 -4.79 -5.03 -2.76
CA TYR A 76 -6.08 -5.31 -2.11
C TYR A 76 -6.03 -6.55 -1.20
N ASN A 77 -5.44 -7.64 -1.69
CA ASN A 77 -5.31 -8.89 -0.93
C ASN A 77 -4.44 -8.69 0.31
N SER A 78 -3.32 -7.98 0.17
CA SER A 78 -2.42 -7.68 1.29
C SER A 78 -3.09 -6.79 2.33
N SER A 79 -3.78 -5.74 1.88
CA SER A 79 -4.56 -4.86 2.75
C SER A 79 -5.67 -5.62 3.51
N LYS A 80 -6.37 -6.54 2.83
CA LYS A 80 -7.42 -7.36 3.45
C LYS A 80 -6.85 -8.30 4.52
N LYS A 81 -5.72 -8.97 4.25
CA LYS A 81 -5.06 -9.85 5.24
C LYS A 81 -4.64 -9.09 6.49
N ILE A 82 -4.18 -7.85 6.36
CA ILE A 82 -3.83 -7.00 7.51
C ILE A 82 -5.07 -6.71 8.36
N ILE A 83 -6.19 -6.30 7.74
CA ILE A 83 -7.46 -6.06 8.46
C ILE A 83 -7.94 -7.33 9.17
N GLU A 84 -7.92 -8.47 8.48
CA GLU A 84 -8.35 -9.76 9.05
C GLU A 84 -7.43 -10.19 10.19
N PHE A 85 -6.12 -9.97 10.08
CA PHE A 85 -5.16 -10.23 11.16
C PHE A 85 -5.46 -9.36 12.39
N GLU A 86 -5.70 -8.06 12.23
CA GLU A 86 -6.06 -7.15 13.32
C GLU A 86 -7.38 -7.56 13.99
N THR A 87 -8.35 -8.01 13.20
CA THR A 87 -9.66 -8.48 13.70
C THR A 87 -9.53 -9.77 14.50
N ASN A 88 -8.71 -10.72 14.03
CA ASN A 88 -8.58 -12.06 14.61
C ASN A 88 -7.62 -12.15 15.79
N THR A 89 -6.62 -11.27 15.88
CA THR A 89 -5.63 -11.28 16.98
C THR A 89 -6.13 -10.57 18.25
N GLY A 90 -7.38 -10.09 18.27
CA GLY A 90 -8.00 -9.57 19.49
C GLY A 90 -7.30 -8.33 20.05
N VAL A 91 -6.51 -7.62 19.23
CA VAL A 91 -5.89 -6.36 19.69
C VAL A 91 -6.97 -5.31 19.97
N CYS A 92 -8.21 -5.49 19.51
CA CYS A 92 -9.38 -4.75 19.99
C CYS A 92 -10.25 -5.65 20.89
N GLN A 93 -9.85 -5.81 22.17
CA GLN A 93 -10.75 -5.96 23.30
C GLN A 93 -10.29 -5.05 24.43
#